data_AF-A0A671SUV2-F1
#
_entry.id   AF-A0A671SUV2-F1
#
_cell.length_a   1.000
_cell.length_b   1.000
_cell.length_c   1.000
_cell.angle_alpha   90.00
_cell.angle_beta   90.00
_cell.angle_gamma   90.00
#
_symmetry.space_group_name_H-M   'P 1'
#
loop_
_entity.id
_entity.type
_entity.pdbx_description
1 polymer ?
#
loop_
_entity_poly.entity_id
_entity_poly.type
_entity_poly.pdbx_seq_one_letter_code
_entity_poly.pdbx_strand_id
1 'polypeptide(L)'
;MADANAAVAVVTVSLVLLGLVSGLSLSWALLPVAVVVLIFVLASGLKGRDELAHLNVCVLVLGDIGRSPRMQYHALSLSRHGYNVTLIGFLGTKPHQDIIEDDRIDILPISELKGLTVGPRIFRYASKVMFQSFHLFYVLIKIEDQSYILMQNPPGLPAIAVAWAASRFRGNQFIIDWHNYGYTIMALTHGENHFIVTLAKWYEKLFGRFSDNNLCVTKAMREDLRKNWNIEATTLYDKPPPIFRETPLKLQHELFIRMGSTYLPFRPSPDVTKEYMELTAFTEHSTQTGAVTRSAGRPALLISSTSWTEDEDFSVLLQALEEYEKFVEAGHKLPSLVCVITGKGPQKEYYKKLIDSKEFHHIKICTPWLEAEDYPVLLGSADLGVCLHKSSSGLDLPMKVVDMFGCCLPVCAIHFQCLHELVKHEENGLIFKDSKELSEQLKLLLSDFPSDQGKLGIFRKNLRESGQQRWDKNWDHNVLPLIKEHCD
;
A
#
# COMPACT_ATOMS: atom_id res chain seq x y z
N MET A 1 17.29 29.81 18.28
CA MET A 1 17.80 28.88 17.24
C MET A 1 17.79 29.46 15.83
N ALA A 2 16.86 30.35 15.46
CA ALA A 2 16.90 31.09 14.19
C ALA A 2 18.24 31.84 13.98
N ASP A 3 18.79 32.44 15.05
CA ASP A 3 20.07 33.16 15.00
C ASP A 3 21.28 32.27 14.72
N ALA A 4 21.27 31.01 15.18
CA ALA A 4 22.39 30.09 14.98
C ALA A 4 22.44 29.56 13.53
N ASN A 5 21.28 29.27 12.93
CA ASN A 5 21.21 28.86 11.53
C ASN A 5 21.56 30.02 10.59
N ALA A 6 21.13 31.25 10.91
CA ALA A 6 21.52 32.44 10.18
C ALA A 6 23.04 32.70 10.29
N ALA A 7 23.62 32.56 11.47
CA ALA A 7 25.06 32.70 11.68
C ALA A 7 25.87 31.64 10.91
N VAL A 8 25.45 30.36 10.93
CA VAL A 8 26.09 29.31 10.15
C VAL A 8 25.97 29.59 8.66
N ALA A 9 24.80 29.99 8.16
CA ALA A 9 24.62 30.32 6.74
C ALA A 9 25.51 31.49 6.30
N VAL A 10 25.60 32.55 7.10
CA VAL A 10 26.47 33.70 6.85
C VAL A 10 27.94 33.27 6.83
N VAL A 11 28.40 32.53 7.85
CA VAL A 11 29.78 32.02 7.91
C VAL A 11 30.09 31.11 6.72
N THR A 12 29.16 30.26 6.31
CA THR A 12 29.32 29.33 5.19
C THR A 12 29.45 30.09 3.87
N VAL A 13 28.57 31.06 3.61
CA VAL A 13 28.60 31.91 2.41
C VAL A 13 29.87 32.76 2.38
N SER A 14 30.28 33.32 3.52
CA SER A 14 31.52 34.09 3.64
C SER A 14 32.77 33.24 3.37
N LEU A 15 32.83 31.98 3.84
CA LEU A 15 33.95 31.07 3.59
C LEU A 15 34.09 30.68 2.12
N VAL A 16 32.96 30.42 1.43
CA VAL A 16 32.96 30.12 -0.01
C VAL A 16 33.39 31.34 -0.82
N LEU A 17 32.86 32.52 -0.49
CA LEU A 17 33.25 33.78 -1.15
C LEU A 17 34.74 34.08 -0.94
N LEU A 18 35.26 33.92 0.28
CA LEU A 18 36.69 34.11 0.54
C LEU A 18 37.57 33.12 -0.24
N GLY A 19 37.14 31.85 -0.32
CA GLY A 19 37.85 30.83 -1.09
C GLY A 19 37.88 31.16 -2.58
N LEU A 20 36.76 31.62 -3.14
CA LEU A 20 36.69 32.00 -4.55
C LEU A 20 37.49 33.28 -4.86
N VAL A 21 37.45 34.28 -3.97
CA VAL A 21 38.22 35.53 -4.10
C VAL A 21 39.73 35.28 -3.98
N SER A 22 40.14 34.26 -3.23
CA SER A 22 41.55 33.85 -3.09
C SER A 22 42.06 32.95 -4.23
N GLY A 23 41.27 32.72 -5.27
CA GLY A 23 41.68 31.96 -6.46
C GLY A 23 41.67 30.44 -6.29
N LEU A 24 41.08 29.93 -5.21
CA LEU A 24 40.87 28.49 -5.04
C LEU A 24 39.81 27.99 -6.03
N SER A 25 40.01 26.78 -6.56
CA SER A 25 38.96 26.12 -7.33
C SER A 25 37.74 25.89 -6.46
N LEU A 26 36.55 25.83 -7.06
CA LEU A 26 35.28 25.64 -6.35
C LEU A 26 35.32 24.44 -5.38
N SER A 27 36.03 23.37 -5.75
CA SER A 27 36.26 22.20 -4.90
C SER A 27 37.01 22.49 -3.60
N TRP A 28 38.05 23.33 -3.64
CA TRP A 28 38.81 23.75 -2.46
C TRP A 28 38.08 24.84 -1.65
N ALA A 29 37.29 25.70 -2.32
CA ALA A 29 36.44 26.69 -1.65
C ALA A 29 35.27 26.06 -0.87
N LEU A 30 34.83 24.85 -1.23
CA LEU A 30 33.79 24.09 -0.53
C LEU A 30 34.33 23.23 0.64
N LEU A 31 35.64 23.01 0.72
CA LEU A 31 36.25 22.20 1.79
C LEU A 31 35.99 22.78 3.20
N PRO A 32 36.16 24.11 3.45
CA PRO A 32 35.86 24.70 4.75
C PRO A 32 34.37 24.61 5.12
N VAL A 33 33.48 24.67 4.13
CA VAL A 33 32.03 24.46 4.33
C VAL A 33 31.75 23.03 4.77
N ALA A 34 32.35 22.05 4.09
CA ALA A 34 32.22 20.65 4.48
C ALA A 34 32.75 20.42 5.90
N VAL A 35 33.86 21.07 6.28
CA VAL A 35 34.40 21.01 7.65
C VAL A 35 33.47 21.69 8.67
N VAL A 36 32.90 22.86 8.39
CA VAL A 36 31.97 23.53 9.30
C VAL A 36 30.67 22.74 9.46
N VAL A 37 30.15 22.18 8.36
CA VAL A 37 28.98 21.28 8.42
C VAL A 37 29.32 20.02 9.21
N LEU A 38 30.49 19.42 8.99
CA LEU A 38 30.97 18.26 9.75
C LEU A 38 31.11 18.59 11.24
N ILE A 39 31.71 19.72 11.61
CA ILE A 39 31.85 20.16 12.99
C ILE A 39 30.47 20.44 13.61
N PHE A 40 29.56 21.07 12.88
CA PHE A 40 28.20 21.32 13.36
C PHE A 40 27.43 20.00 13.59
N VAL A 41 27.56 19.04 12.67
CA VAL A 41 26.98 17.69 12.80
C VAL A 41 27.58 16.95 13.99
N LEU A 42 28.91 16.98 14.14
CA LEU A 42 29.60 16.38 15.30
C LEU A 42 29.20 17.05 16.61
N ALA A 43 29.09 18.38 16.64
CA ALA A 43 28.65 19.14 17.80
C ALA A 43 27.19 18.86 18.16
N SER A 44 26.32 18.64 17.16
CA SER A 44 24.92 18.23 17.40
C SER A 44 24.80 16.80 17.93
N GLY A 45 25.74 15.92 17.59
CA GLY A 45 25.85 14.57 18.17
C GLY A 45 26.42 14.55 19.60
N LEU A 46 27.13 15.61 20.01
CA LEU A 46 27.65 15.78 21.37
C LEU A 46 26.67 16.49 22.32
N LYS A 47 25.52 16.94 21.82
CA LYS A 47 24.47 17.53 22.64
C LYS A 47 23.85 16.42 23.50
N GLY A 48 23.80 16.62 24.82
CA GLY A 48 23.15 15.69 25.74
C GLY A 48 21.68 15.46 25.35
N ARG A 49 21.22 14.22 25.48
CA ARG A 49 19.85 13.82 25.13
C ARG A 49 18.84 14.45 26.08
N ASP A 50 17.72 14.88 25.51
CA ASP A 50 16.53 15.26 26.28
C ASP A 50 16.01 14.07 27.10
N GLU A 51 15.62 14.30 28.36
CA GLU A 51 15.05 13.28 29.24
C GLU A 51 13.73 12.72 28.67
N LEU A 52 12.96 13.53 27.93
CA LEU A 52 11.70 13.11 27.31
C LEU A 52 11.87 12.44 25.93
N ALA A 53 13.09 12.35 25.40
CA ALA A 53 13.36 11.74 24.09
C ALA A 53 12.87 10.29 23.98
N HIS A 54 12.74 9.59 25.12
CA HIS A 54 12.23 8.22 25.19
C HIS A 54 10.79 8.07 24.68
N LEU A 55 10.02 9.16 24.66
CA LEU A 55 8.64 9.19 24.16
C LEU A 55 8.55 9.59 22.69
N ASN A 56 9.65 9.95 22.02
CA ASN A 56 9.63 10.46 20.65
C ASN A 56 10.03 9.38 19.63
N VAL A 57 9.21 9.20 18.59
CA VAL A 57 9.44 8.24 17.52
C VAL A 57 9.34 8.92 16.15
N CYS A 58 10.37 8.75 15.33
CA CYS A 58 10.35 9.17 13.94
C CYS A 58 9.80 8.04 13.07
N VAL A 59 8.71 8.28 12.35
CA VAL A 59 8.18 7.39 11.32
C VAL A 59 8.57 7.95 9.96
N LEU A 60 9.43 7.26 9.21
CA LEU A 60 10.04 7.74 7.97
C LEU A 60 9.52 6.99 6.74
N VAL A 61 8.95 7.76 5.81
CA VAL A 61 8.55 7.31 4.48
C VAL A 61 9.26 8.19 3.46
N LEU A 62 10.24 7.65 2.72
CA LEU A 62 10.86 8.37 1.60
C LEU A 62 9.95 8.33 0.35
N GLY A 63 8.68 8.69 0.52
CA GLY A 63 7.59 8.54 -0.42
C GLY A 63 6.35 9.32 0.03
N ASP A 64 5.26 9.22 -0.73
CA ASP A 64 4.00 9.91 -0.42
C ASP A 64 3.31 9.32 0.81
N ILE A 65 3.21 10.11 1.90
CA ILE A 65 2.60 9.67 3.16
C ILE A 65 1.18 9.20 2.93
N GLY A 66 0.39 9.94 2.14
CA GLY A 66 -1.02 9.62 1.89
C GLY A 66 -1.21 8.30 1.13
N ARG A 67 -0.15 7.74 0.54
CA ARG A 67 -0.15 6.44 -0.15
C ARG A 67 0.56 5.34 0.63
N SER A 68 0.94 5.61 1.87
CA SER A 68 1.58 4.67 2.79
C SER A 68 0.69 4.38 4.00
N PRO A 69 -0.47 3.72 3.82
CA PRO A 69 -1.44 3.48 4.89
C PRO A 69 -0.84 2.72 6.07
N ARG A 70 0.01 1.72 5.82
CA ARG A 70 0.70 0.97 6.88
C ARG A 70 1.54 1.86 7.80
N MET A 71 2.25 2.84 7.24
CA MET A 71 3.08 3.76 8.03
C MET A 71 2.25 4.77 8.80
N GLN A 72 1.12 5.20 8.23
CA GLN A 72 0.11 5.97 8.96
C GLN A 72 -0.45 5.16 10.14
N TYR A 73 -0.75 3.87 9.95
CA TYR A 73 -1.21 3.02 11.05
C TYR A 73 -0.14 2.80 12.12
N HIS A 74 1.13 2.70 11.75
CA HIS A 74 2.23 2.72 12.73
C HIS A 74 2.21 4.01 13.56
N ALA A 75 2.08 5.18 12.92
CA ALA A 75 2.02 6.47 13.62
C ALA A 75 0.83 6.55 14.59
N LEU A 76 -0.37 6.12 14.17
CA LEU A 76 -1.56 6.08 15.02
C LEU A 76 -1.39 5.11 16.19
N SER A 77 -0.86 3.91 15.95
CA SER A 77 -0.61 2.93 17.01
C SER A 77 0.40 3.44 18.03
N LEU A 78 1.45 4.15 17.59
CA LEU A 78 2.42 4.80 18.48
C LEU A 78 1.78 5.90 19.32
N SER A 79 1.02 6.81 18.69
CA SER A 79 0.30 7.89 19.40
C SER A 79 -0.64 7.33 20.48
N ARG A 80 -1.42 6.29 20.16
CA ARG A 80 -2.31 5.61 21.12
C ARG A 80 -1.57 5.01 22.32
N HIS A 81 -0.30 4.70 22.17
CA HIS A 81 0.56 4.20 23.25
C HIS A 81 1.35 5.31 23.97
N GLY A 82 1.04 6.58 23.70
CA GLY A 82 1.58 7.74 24.40
C GLY A 82 2.89 8.30 23.83
N TYR A 83 3.32 7.81 22.66
CA TYR A 83 4.50 8.36 21.97
C TYR A 83 4.13 9.63 21.19
N ASN A 84 5.06 10.58 21.10
CA ASN A 84 4.99 11.67 20.15
C ASN A 84 5.65 11.21 18.84
N VAL A 85 4.98 11.41 17.71
CA VAL A 85 5.40 10.88 16.43
C VAL A 85 5.76 12.00 15.48
N THR A 86 6.99 12.00 14.98
CA THR A 86 7.37 12.82 13.82
C THR A 86 7.21 11.98 12.55
N LEU A 87 6.19 12.25 11.74
CA LEU A 87 5.92 11.53 10.49
C LEU A 87 6.56 12.27 9.30
N ILE A 88 7.64 11.71 8.77
CA ILE A 88 8.45 12.31 7.70
C ILE A 88 8.14 11.69 6.35
N GLY A 89 7.85 12.51 5.34
CA GLY A 89 7.66 12.05 3.96
C GLY A 89 7.15 13.12 3.00
N PHE A 90 6.75 12.72 1.80
CA PHE A 90 6.20 13.63 0.79
C PHE A 90 4.71 13.89 1.04
N LEU A 91 4.28 15.14 0.90
CA LEU A 91 2.86 15.54 0.96
C LEU A 91 2.26 15.61 -0.45
N GLY A 92 2.18 14.45 -1.13
CA GLY A 92 1.57 14.36 -2.45
C GLY A 92 0.06 14.15 -2.40
N THR A 93 -0.38 13.22 -1.54
CA THR A 93 -1.79 12.85 -1.33
C THR A 93 -2.17 13.19 0.11
N LYS A 94 -3.41 13.62 0.35
CA LYS A 94 -3.91 13.93 1.70
C LYS A 94 -3.82 12.66 2.59
N PRO A 95 -3.16 12.71 3.76
CA PRO A 95 -3.16 11.63 4.73
C PRO A 95 -4.56 11.35 5.30
N HIS A 96 -4.69 10.23 6.02
CA HIS A 96 -5.91 9.85 6.74
C HIS A 96 -6.30 10.95 7.74
N GLN A 97 -7.61 11.16 7.92
CA GLN A 97 -8.11 12.24 8.77
C GLN A 97 -7.61 12.10 10.22
N ASP A 98 -7.63 10.89 10.78
CA ASP A 98 -7.07 10.58 12.10
C ASP A 98 -5.58 10.96 12.26
N ILE A 99 -4.78 10.99 11.20
CA ILE A 99 -3.39 11.46 11.28
C ILE A 99 -3.32 12.98 11.41
N ILE A 100 -4.22 13.68 10.71
CA ILE A 100 -4.24 15.14 10.65
C ILE A 100 -4.81 15.73 11.96
N GLU A 101 -5.72 15.00 12.61
CA GLU A 101 -6.41 15.42 13.82
C GLU A 101 -5.71 15.00 15.12
N ASP A 102 -4.64 14.19 15.06
CA ASP A 102 -3.95 13.69 16.24
C ASP A 102 -2.84 14.64 16.70
N ASP A 103 -3.02 15.26 17.87
CA ASP A 103 -2.11 16.26 18.45
C ASP A 103 -0.71 15.71 18.79
N ARG A 104 -0.51 14.39 18.81
CA ARG A 104 0.81 13.76 19.06
C ARG A 104 1.54 13.42 17.76
N ILE A 105 0.93 13.63 16.60
CA ILE A 105 1.52 13.30 15.30
C ILE A 105 1.86 14.58 14.53
N ASP A 106 3.13 14.91 14.49
CA ASP A 106 3.65 16.03 13.71
C ASP A 106 4.11 15.55 12.33
N ILE A 107 3.45 16.03 11.28
CA ILE A 107 3.88 15.74 9.90
C ILE A 107 4.99 16.71 9.50
N LEU A 108 6.18 16.17 9.22
CA LEU A 108 7.30 16.93 8.69
C LEU A 108 7.50 16.64 7.19
N PRO A 109 7.00 17.51 6.30
CA PRO A 109 7.14 17.31 4.87
C PRO A 109 8.60 17.44 4.43
N ILE A 110 9.05 16.49 3.61
CA ILE A 110 10.32 16.58 2.88
C ILE A 110 10.04 16.73 1.38
N SER A 111 10.98 17.32 0.66
CA SER A 111 10.87 17.48 -0.79
C SER A 111 11.59 16.36 -1.52
N GLU A 112 11.01 15.91 -2.63
CA GLU A 112 11.73 15.08 -3.59
C GLU A 112 12.69 15.97 -4.38
N LEU A 113 13.99 15.86 -4.10
CA LEU A 113 14.98 16.65 -4.80
C LEU A 113 15.23 16.08 -6.20
N LYS A 114 15.18 16.97 -7.19
CA LYS A 114 15.62 16.65 -8.54
C LYS A 114 17.15 16.75 -8.58
N GLY A 115 17.80 15.68 -9.03
CA GLY A 115 19.24 15.71 -9.33
C GLY A 115 19.56 16.66 -10.48
N LEU A 116 20.80 16.61 -10.96
CA LEU A 116 21.19 17.38 -12.14
C LEU A 116 20.25 17.09 -13.32
N THR A 117 19.80 18.15 -13.99
CA THR A 117 18.85 18.05 -15.11
C THR A 117 19.55 17.76 -16.44
N VAL A 118 20.84 18.09 -16.52
CA VAL A 118 21.70 17.96 -17.71
C VAL A 118 22.77 16.89 -17.46
N GLY A 119 23.13 16.15 -18.51
CA GLY A 119 24.21 15.15 -18.48
C GLY A 119 23.73 13.70 -18.64
N PRO A 120 24.66 12.72 -18.66
CA PRO A 120 24.33 11.31 -18.83
C PRO A 120 23.40 10.79 -17.72
N ARG A 121 22.48 9.88 -18.07
CA ARG A 121 21.44 9.37 -17.15
C ARG A 121 22.00 8.90 -15.80
N ILE A 122 23.13 8.18 -15.81
CA ILE A 122 23.77 7.66 -14.60
C ILE A 122 24.19 8.78 -13.62
N PHE A 123 24.73 9.89 -14.11
CA PHE A 123 25.12 11.03 -13.26
C PHE A 123 23.91 11.78 -12.72
N ARG A 124 22.83 11.86 -13.50
CA ARG A 124 21.56 12.44 -13.04
C ARG A 124 20.96 11.63 -11.90
N TYR A 125 20.94 10.31 -12.02
CA TYR A 125 20.50 9.42 -10.94
C TYR A 125 21.42 9.50 -9.71
N ALA A 126 22.74 9.44 -9.89
CA ALA A 126 23.69 9.53 -8.79
C ALA A 126 23.58 10.87 -8.05
N SER A 127 23.50 12.00 -8.77
CA SER A 127 23.30 13.32 -8.16
C SER A 127 21.96 13.44 -7.44
N LYS A 128 20.88 12.89 -8.00
CA LYS A 128 19.57 12.81 -7.31
C LYS A 128 19.72 12.08 -5.97
N VAL A 129 20.32 10.89 -5.98
CA VAL A 129 20.53 10.09 -4.77
C VAL A 129 21.38 10.85 -3.76
N MET A 130 22.50 11.45 -4.17
CA MET A 130 23.37 12.23 -3.27
C MET A 130 22.63 13.40 -2.63
N PHE A 131 21.94 14.23 -3.42
CA PHE A 131 21.20 15.38 -2.89
C PHE A 131 20.08 14.93 -1.95
N GLN A 132 19.34 13.88 -2.30
CA GLN A 132 18.32 13.32 -1.42
C GLN A 132 18.95 12.78 -0.12
N SER A 133 20.13 12.15 -0.18
CA SER A 133 20.84 11.67 1.00
C SER A 133 21.22 12.81 1.94
N PHE A 134 21.82 13.87 1.42
CA PHE A 134 22.21 15.03 2.24
C PHE A 134 21.00 15.72 2.86
N HIS A 135 19.94 15.91 2.09
CA HIS A 135 18.71 16.53 2.58
C HIS A 135 18.05 15.69 3.68
N LEU A 136 17.88 14.39 3.45
CA LEU A 136 17.31 13.49 4.43
C LEU A 136 18.17 13.41 5.70
N PHE A 137 19.49 13.31 5.56
CA PHE A 137 20.39 13.30 6.72
C PHE A 137 20.29 14.60 7.53
N TYR A 138 20.29 15.75 6.85
CA TYR A 138 20.12 17.05 7.50
C TYR A 138 18.80 17.12 8.28
N VAL A 139 17.70 16.67 7.69
CA VAL A 139 16.39 16.64 8.35
C VAL A 139 16.45 15.75 9.60
N LEU A 140 16.95 14.52 9.50
CA LEU A 140 17.03 13.58 10.63
C LEU A 140 17.95 14.03 11.77
N ILE A 141 18.97 14.84 11.49
CA ILE A 141 19.82 15.44 12.53
C ILE A 141 19.16 16.67 13.17
N LYS A 142 18.28 17.36 12.45
CA LYS A 142 17.64 18.60 12.90
C LYS A 142 16.36 18.39 13.73
N ILE A 143 15.67 17.27 13.55
CA ILE A 143 14.52 16.92 14.38
C ILE A 143 14.95 16.73 15.85
N GLU A 144 13.98 16.85 16.75
CA GLU A 144 14.17 16.61 18.18
C GLU A 144 14.74 15.23 18.45
N ASP A 145 15.29 15.01 19.65
CA ASP A 145 15.84 13.71 20.00
C ASP A 145 14.74 12.64 19.93
N GLN A 146 15.05 11.55 19.22
CA GLN A 146 14.14 10.42 18.99
C GLN A 146 14.73 9.18 19.63
N SER A 147 13.92 8.32 20.23
CA SER A 147 14.38 6.99 20.63
C SER A 147 14.43 6.03 19.46
N TYR A 148 13.49 6.17 18.51
CA TYR A 148 13.31 5.23 17.41
C TYR A 148 13.20 5.95 16.07
N ILE A 149 13.79 5.37 15.04
CA ILE A 149 13.52 5.69 13.63
C ILE A 149 12.92 4.44 13.00
N LEU A 150 11.62 4.44 12.74
CA LEU A 150 10.91 3.39 12.03
C LEU A 150 10.75 3.77 10.56
N MET A 151 11.40 3.05 9.66
CA MET A 151 11.48 3.39 8.24
C MET A 151 10.80 2.33 7.36
N GLN A 152 10.01 2.80 6.38
CA GLN A 152 9.45 1.96 5.33
C GLN A 152 10.51 1.53 4.30
N ASN A 153 10.55 0.25 3.93
CA ASN A 153 11.20 -0.21 2.70
C ASN A 153 10.22 -0.98 1.82
N PRO A 154 10.04 -0.64 0.52
CA PRO A 154 10.72 0.40 -0.25
C PRO A 154 10.05 1.80 -0.15
N PRO A 155 10.73 2.88 -0.60
CA PRO A 155 12.07 2.89 -1.19
C PRO A 155 13.19 2.93 -0.13
N GLY A 156 14.12 1.97 -0.21
CA GLY A 156 15.25 1.88 0.71
C GLY A 156 16.48 2.68 0.30
N LEU A 157 16.66 2.99 -0.99
CA LEU A 157 17.78 3.79 -1.48
C LEU A 157 17.35 5.28 -1.61
N PRO A 158 18.04 6.25 -0.99
CA PRO A 158 19.14 6.12 -0.03
C PRO A 158 18.71 5.98 1.45
N ALA A 159 17.42 5.86 1.72
CA ALA A 159 16.84 5.95 3.05
C ALA A 159 17.51 5.04 4.11
N ILE A 160 17.76 3.76 3.80
CA ILE A 160 18.33 2.78 4.76
C ILE A 160 19.68 3.28 5.28
N ALA A 161 20.62 3.60 4.39
CA ALA A 161 21.97 4.02 4.78
C ALA A 161 21.96 5.36 5.54
N VAL A 162 21.09 6.28 5.13
CA VAL A 162 21.00 7.62 5.72
C VAL A 162 20.35 7.57 7.10
N ALA A 163 19.24 6.83 7.24
CA ALA A 163 18.56 6.64 8.51
C ALA A 163 19.44 5.87 9.50
N TRP A 164 20.15 4.84 9.03
CA TRP A 164 21.17 4.17 9.84
C TRP A 164 22.25 5.16 10.30
N ALA A 165 22.87 5.93 9.41
CA ALA A 165 23.90 6.89 9.80
C ALA A 165 23.37 7.90 10.83
N ALA A 166 22.21 8.50 10.58
CA ALA A 166 21.58 9.44 11.50
C ALA A 166 21.28 8.80 12.86
N SER A 167 20.82 7.53 12.88
CA SER A 167 20.58 6.78 14.12
C SER A 167 21.86 6.64 14.95
N ARG A 168 23.01 6.38 14.33
CA ARG A 168 24.29 6.26 15.04
C ARG A 168 24.84 7.60 15.54
N PHE A 169 24.62 8.67 14.80
CA PHE A 169 24.98 10.03 15.26
C PHE A 169 24.13 10.50 16.44
N ARG A 170 22.86 10.09 16.52
CA ARG A 170 21.90 10.53 17.55
C ARG A 170 21.70 9.50 18.68
N GLY A 171 22.24 8.29 18.52
CA GLY A 171 22.11 7.16 19.45
C GLY A 171 20.74 6.46 19.40
N ASN A 172 19.98 6.63 18.31
CA ASN A 172 18.60 6.15 18.17
C ASN A 172 18.61 4.67 17.75
N GLN A 173 17.57 3.92 18.11
CA GLN A 173 17.33 2.61 17.52
C GLN A 173 16.73 2.74 16.13
N PHE A 174 17.24 1.97 15.19
CA PHE A 174 16.79 1.97 13.81
C PHE A 174 16.00 0.70 13.47
N ILE A 175 14.74 0.89 13.09
CA ILE A 175 13.82 -0.18 12.71
C ILE A 175 13.49 -0.06 11.22
N ILE A 176 13.66 -1.16 10.48
CA ILE A 176 13.21 -1.23 9.08
C ILE A 176 11.94 -2.08 9.00
N ASP A 177 10.90 -1.54 8.37
CA ASP A 177 9.69 -2.29 8.02
C ASP A 177 9.71 -2.67 6.54
N TRP A 178 9.99 -3.95 6.28
CA TRP A 178 10.14 -4.53 4.95
C TRP A 178 8.77 -4.91 4.37
N HIS A 179 8.32 -4.12 3.40
CA HIS A 179 7.06 -4.34 2.67
C HIS A 179 7.29 -5.11 1.37
N ASN A 180 8.43 -4.85 0.72
CA ASN A 180 8.90 -5.55 -0.47
C ASN A 180 10.41 -5.25 -0.63
N TYR A 181 11.05 -5.80 -1.66
CA TYR A 181 12.42 -5.46 -2.03
C TYR A 181 12.44 -4.43 -3.15
N GLY A 182 13.07 -3.28 -2.91
CA GLY A 182 13.17 -2.19 -3.89
C GLY A 182 13.83 -2.63 -5.20
N TYR A 183 14.84 -3.52 -5.14
CA TYR A 183 15.49 -4.04 -6.34
C TYR A 183 14.55 -4.86 -7.23
N THR A 184 13.58 -5.59 -6.66
CA THR A 184 12.61 -6.38 -7.44
C THR A 184 11.60 -5.49 -8.17
N ILE A 185 11.17 -4.39 -7.54
CA ILE A 185 10.32 -3.39 -8.18
C ILE A 185 11.08 -2.73 -9.33
N MET A 186 12.35 -2.40 -9.14
CA MET A 186 13.18 -1.81 -10.19
C MET A 186 13.44 -2.79 -11.35
N ALA A 187 13.47 -4.09 -11.07
CA ALA A 187 13.61 -5.15 -12.06
C ALA A 187 12.41 -5.24 -13.02
N LEU A 188 11.20 -4.83 -12.60
CA LEU A 188 10.04 -4.77 -13.50
C LEU A 188 10.30 -3.83 -14.68
N THR A 189 10.96 -2.69 -14.45
CA THR A 189 11.24 -1.72 -15.51
C THR A 189 12.56 -1.98 -16.26
N HIS A 190 13.61 -2.46 -15.57
CA HIS A 190 14.96 -2.57 -16.15
C HIS A 190 15.35 -4.00 -16.55
N GLY A 191 14.61 -5.01 -16.08
CA GLY A 191 14.97 -6.42 -16.16
C GLY A 191 15.86 -6.88 -15.01
N GLU A 192 15.71 -8.14 -14.60
CA GLU A 192 16.41 -8.73 -13.45
C GLU A 192 17.94 -8.74 -13.57
N ASN A 193 18.45 -8.91 -14.79
CA ASN A 193 19.89 -9.00 -15.07
C ASN A 193 20.56 -7.62 -15.24
N HIS A 194 19.81 -6.52 -15.06
CA HIS A 194 20.34 -5.18 -15.26
C HIS A 194 21.31 -4.78 -14.13
N PHE A 195 22.46 -4.19 -14.47
CA PHE A 195 23.51 -3.83 -13.49
C PHE A 195 23.00 -2.99 -12.31
N ILE A 196 22.11 -2.01 -12.58
CA ILE A 196 21.53 -1.15 -11.52
C ILE A 196 20.67 -1.98 -10.54
N VAL A 197 19.97 -3.02 -11.01
CA VAL A 197 19.18 -3.93 -10.17
C VAL A 197 20.08 -4.75 -9.25
N THR A 198 21.17 -5.29 -9.79
CA THR A 198 22.19 -5.99 -8.99
C THR A 198 22.80 -5.08 -7.93
N LEU A 199 23.11 -3.82 -8.28
CA LEU A 199 23.65 -2.84 -7.34
C LEU A 199 22.65 -2.49 -6.23
N ALA A 200 21.36 -2.27 -6.56
CA ALA A 200 20.32 -2.03 -5.57
C ALA A 200 20.11 -3.22 -4.63
N LYS A 201 20.14 -4.45 -5.17
CA LYS A 201 20.07 -5.67 -4.36
C LYS A 201 21.22 -5.76 -3.38
N TRP A 202 22.44 -5.50 -3.83
CA TRP A 202 23.63 -5.46 -2.97
C TRP A 202 23.50 -4.38 -1.90
N TYR A 203 23.02 -3.18 -2.27
CA TYR A 203 22.80 -2.08 -1.35
C TYR A 203 21.80 -2.43 -0.24
N GLU A 204 20.60 -2.91 -0.61
CA GLU A 204 19.56 -3.27 0.37
C GLU A 204 20.05 -4.40 1.28
N LYS A 205 20.72 -5.41 0.73
CA LYS A 205 21.30 -6.53 1.50
C LYS A 205 22.40 -6.08 2.45
N LEU A 206 23.29 -5.17 2.04
CA LEU A 206 24.37 -4.70 2.89
C LEU A 206 23.84 -3.80 4.00
N PHE A 207 23.11 -2.75 3.63
CA PHE A 207 22.69 -1.74 4.60
C PHE A 207 21.53 -2.19 5.48
N GLY A 208 20.67 -3.09 4.99
CA GLY A 208 19.57 -3.66 5.78
C GLY A 208 20.05 -4.36 7.05
N ARG A 209 21.25 -4.97 7.02
CA ARG A 209 21.86 -5.68 8.17
C ARG A 209 22.29 -4.77 9.32
N PHE A 210 22.33 -3.46 9.10
CA PHE A 210 22.76 -2.52 10.13
C PHE A 210 21.61 -1.99 10.98
N SER A 211 20.36 -2.32 10.65
CA SER A 211 19.20 -2.03 11.51
C SER A 211 19.29 -2.79 12.84
N ASP A 212 18.70 -2.21 13.88
CA ASP A 212 18.66 -2.79 15.21
C ASP A 212 17.47 -3.77 15.33
N ASN A 213 16.35 -3.45 14.69
CA ASN A 213 15.17 -4.31 14.58
C ASN A 213 14.61 -4.30 13.16
N ASN A 214 13.91 -5.38 12.78
CA ASN A 214 13.25 -5.48 11.49
C ASN A 214 11.82 -6.01 11.63
N LEU A 215 10.91 -5.43 10.86
CA LEU A 215 9.55 -5.91 10.65
C LEU A 215 9.40 -6.37 9.20
N CYS A 216 8.54 -7.35 8.93
CA CYS A 216 8.28 -7.78 7.55
C CYS A 216 6.84 -8.26 7.38
N VAL A 217 6.31 -8.14 6.16
CA VAL A 217 4.89 -8.39 5.84
C VAL A 217 4.46 -9.86 5.88
N THR A 218 5.39 -10.81 5.77
CA THR A 218 5.08 -12.25 5.67
C THR A 218 6.11 -13.13 6.38
N LYS A 219 5.73 -14.38 6.68
CA LYS A 219 6.68 -15.40 7.17
C LYS A 219 7.66 -15.80 6.08
N ALA A 220 7.22 -15.83 4.82
CA ALA A 220 8.09 -16.08 3.68
C ALA A 220 9.20 -15.02 3.57
N MET A 221 8.86 -13.73 3.70
CA MET A 221 9.85 -12.65 3.70
C MET A 221 10.79 -12.74 4.90
N ARG A 222 10.26 -13.02 6.10
CA ARG A 222 11.09 -13.25 7.29
C ARG A 222 12.14 -14.33 7.05
N GLU A 223 11.72 -15.44 6.47
CA GLU A 223 12.59 -16.58 6.20
C GLU A 223 13.63 -16.27 5.11
N ASP A 224 13.23 -15.52 4.08
CA ASP A 224 14.14 -15.04 3.03
C ASP A 224 15.19 -14.08 3.58
N LEU A 225 14.77 -13.06 4.33
CA LEU A 225 15.65 -12.10 5.03
C LEU A 225 16.67 -12.83 5.92
N ARG A 226 16.21 -13.82 6.69
CA ARG A 226 17.06 -14.63 7.57
C ARG A 226 18.08 -15.44 6.79
N LYS A 227 17.63 -16.26 5.84
CA LYS A 227 18.49 -17.19 5.08
C LYS A 227 19.44 -16.49 4.12
N ASN A 228 18.93 -15.51 3.36
CA ASN A 228 19.66 -14.94 2.24
C ASN A 228 20.43 -13.67 2.66
N TRP A 229 19.94 -12.93 3.65
CA TRP A 229 20.46 -11.61 4.02
C TRP A 229 21.03 -11.57 5.44
N ASN A 230 20.82 -12.62 6.25
CA ASN A 230 21.19 -12.67 7.67
C ASN A 230 20.59 -11.49 8.44
N ILE A 231 19.31 -11.24 8.19
CA ILE A 231 18.49 -10.23 8.85
C ILE A 231 17.39 -10.97 9.61
N GLU A 232 17.38 -10.85 10.93
CA GLU A 232 16.28 -11.34 11.76
C GLU A 232 15.15 -10.31 11.77
N ALA A 233 13.92 -10.76 11.54
CA ALA A 233 12.74 -9.89 11.45
C ALA A 233 11.53 -10.50 12.14
N THR A 234 10.67 -9.64 12.68
CA THR A 234 9.35 -10.01 13.21
C THR A 234 8.31 -9.87 12.10
N THR A 235 7.48 -10.89 11.92
CA THR A 235 6.40 -10.84 10.92
C THR A 235 5.26 -10.00 11.46
N LEU A 236 4.96 -8.89 10.78
CA LEU A 236 3.79 -8.05 11.02
C LEU A 236 2.92 -8.06 9.77
N TYR A 237 1.86 -8.87 9.80
CA TYR A 237 0.88 -8.93 8.71
C TYR A 237 0.06 -7.64 8.62
N ASP A 238 -0.24 -7.20 7.39
CA ASP A 238 -1.30 -6.22 7.17
C ASP A 238 -2.66 -6.80 7.56
N LYS A 239 -3.49 -5.94 8.18
CA LYS A 239 -4.84 -6.29 8.65
C LYS A 239 -5.83 -5.21 8.24
N PRO A 240 -7.08 -5.56 7.92
CA PRO A 240 -8.02 -4.59 7.40
C PRO A 240 -8.49 -3.64 8.51
N PRO A 241 -8.49 -2.31 8.27
CA PRO A 241 -9.09 -1.35 9.19
C PRO A 241 -10.60 -1.59 9.36
N PRO A 242 -11.23 -1.06 10.44
CA PRO A 242 -12.64 -1.30 10.75
C PRO A 242 -13.64 -0.83 9.69
N ILE A 243 -13.24 0.09 8.80
CA ILE A 243 -14.07 0.58 7.71
C ILE A 243 -14.39 -0.52 6.68
N PHE A 244 -13.51 -1.51 6.51
CA PHE A 244 -13.80 -2.70 5.70
C PHE A 244 -14.60 -3.69 6.54
N ARG A 245 -15.88 -3.81 6.18
CA ARG A 245 -16.89 -4.66 6.79
C ARG A 245 -17.99 -4.96 5.78
N GLU A 246 -18.79 -5.99 6.03
CA GLU A 246 -19.98 -6.25 5.24
C GLU A 246 -20.93 -5.06 5.23
N THR A 247 -21.41 -4.68 4.05
CA THR A 247 -22.25 -3.50 3.89
C THR A 247 -23.70 -3.84 4.18
N PRO A 248 -24.39 -3.16 5.10
CA PRO A 248 -25.84 -3.32 5.30
C PRO A 248 -26.63 -3.04 4.02
N LEU A 249 -27.68 -3.83 3.73
CA LEU A 249 -28.46 -3.75 2.48
C LEU A 249 -28.92 -2.34 2.12
N LYS A 250 -29.34 -1.52 3.10
CA LYS A 250 -29.75 -0.14 2.87
C LYS A 250 -28.62 0.70 2.27
N LEU A 251 -27.40 0.60 2.82
CA LEU A 251 -26.23 1.30 2.30
C LEU A 251 -25.80 0.75 0.94
N GLN A 252 -25.96 -0.55 0.69
CA GLN A 252 -25.75 -1.12 -0.65
C GLN A 252 -26.70 -0.47 -1.66
N HIS A 253 -27.99 -0.37 -1.33
CA HIS A 253 -29.00 0.22 -2.19
C HIS A 253 -28.70 1.69 -2.51
N GLU A 254 -28.39 2.50 -1.49
CA GLU A 254 -28.02 3.91 -1.66
C GLU A 254 -26.80 4.07 -2.60
N LEU A 255 -25.76 3.23 -2.42
CA LEU A 255 -24.61 3.22 -3.32
C LEU A 255 -25.02 2.82 -4.74
N PHE A 256 -25.81 1.76 -4.89
CA PHE A 256 -26.22 1.26 -6.21
C PHE A 256 -27.11 2.24 -6.97
N ILE A 257 -27.91 3.07 -6.28
CA ILE A 257 -28.66 4.17 -6.90
C ILE A 257 -27.70 5.23 -7.44
N ARG A 258 -26.72 5.68 -6.63
CA ARG A 258 -25.68 6.62 -7.08
C ARG A 258 -24.86 6.07 -8.24
N MET A 259 -24.50 4.79 -8.19
CA MET A 259 -23.78 4.15 -9.30
C MET A 259 -24.66 4.00 -10.54
N GLY A 260 -25.95 3.69 -10.37
CA GLY A 260 -26.91 3.54 -11.46
C GLY A 260 -27.17 4.83 -12.24
N SER A 261 -27.01 6.01 -11.63
CA SER A 261 -27.12 7.27 -12.39
C SER A 261 -26.04 7.39 -13.48
N THR A 262 -24.86 6.84 -13.22
CA THR A 262 -23.66 7.00 -14.07
C THR A 262 -23.33 5.74 -14.88
N TYR A 263 -23.50 4.56 -14.29
CA TYR A 263 -23.06 3.28 -14.83
C TYR A 263 -24.27 2.39 -15.16
N LEU A 264 -24.49 2.16 -16.46
CA LEU A 264 -25.57 1.31 -16.97
C LEU A 264 -25.66 -0.09 -16.30
N PRO A 265 -24.56 -0.77 -15.94
CA PRO A 265 -24.64 -2.09 -15.30
C PRO A 265 -25.35 -2.11 -13.94
N PHE A 266 -25.47 -0.96 -13.26
CA PHE A 266 -26.15 -0.84 -11.96
C PHE A 266 -27.64 -0.48 -12.08
N ARG A 267 -28.10 -0.13 -13.28
CA ARG A 267 -29.51 0.20 -13.52
C ARG A 267 -30.37 -1.07 -13.50
N PRO A 268 -31.64 -0.97 -13.05
CA PRO A 268 -32.57 -2.08 -13.16
C PRO A 268 -32.80 -2.46 -14.62
N SER A 269 -33.29 -3.69 -14.85
CA SER A 269 -33.70 -4.10 -16.20
C SER A 269 -34.81 -3.16 -16.71
N PRO A 270 -34.75 -2.66 -17.95
CA PRO A 270 -35.74 -1.71 -18.48
C PRO A 270 -37.17 -2.28 -18.49
N ASP A 271 -37.30 -3.62 -18.58
CA ASP A 271 -38.60 -4.30 -18.62
C ASP A 271 -39.25 -4.46 -17.24
N VAL A 272 -38.54 -4.15 -16.16
CA VAL A 272 -39.02 -4.34 -14.79
C VAL A 272 -39.41 -2.99 -14.20
N THR A 273 -40.71 -2.70 -14.21
CA THR A 273 -41.30 -1.60 -13.44
C THR A 273 -42.20 -2.20 -12.36
N LYS A 274 -41.98 -1.80 -11.12
CA LYS A 274 -42.83 -2.18 -9.97
C LYS A 274 -43.34 -0.91 -9.32
N GLU A 275 -44.65 -0.79 -9.16
CA GLU A 275 -45.24 0.36 -8.47
C GLU A 275 -44.71 0.45 -7.04
N TYR A 276 -44.44 1.67 -6.58
CA TYR A 276 -43.93 1.96 -5.22
C TYR A 276 -42.59 1.31 -4.87
N MET A 277 -41.78 0.96 -5.86
CA MET A 277 -40.46 0.38 -5.66
C MET A 277 -39.39 1.21 -6.36
N GLU A 278 -38.32 1.51 -5.65
CA GLU A 278 -37.07 2.02 -6.20
C GLU A 278 -36.13 0.84 -6.46
N LEU A 279 -35.68 0.70 -7.71
CA LEU A 279 -35.01 -0.50 -8.19
C LEU A 279 -33.59 -0.20 -8.66
N THR A 280 -32.68 -1.12 -8.37
CA THR A 280 -31.35 -1.21 -9.00
C THR A 280 -31.19 -2.58 -9.67
N ALA A 281 -30.06 -2.82 -10.33
CA ALA A 281 -29.73 -4.16 -10.81
C ALA A 281 -29.72 -5.22 -9.70
N PHE A 282 -29.43 -4.83 -8.45
CA PHE A 282 -29.13 -5.76 -7.35
C PHE A 282 -30.14 -5.74 -6.19
N THR A 283 -30.81 -4.62 -5.98
CA THR A 283 -31.65 -4.38 -4.80
C THR A 283 -32.94 -3.67 -5.15
N GLU A 284 -33.96 -3.89 -4.32
CA GLU A 284 -35.27 -3.26 -4.42
C GLU A 284 -35.61 -2.60 -3.07
N HIS A 285 -36.09 -1.37 -3.12
CA HIS A 285 -36.49 -0.58 -1.96
C HIS A 285 -37.98 -0.21 -2.06
N SER A 286 -38.77 -0.61 -1.06
CA SER A 286 -40.20 -0.29 -1.01
C SER A 286 -40.42 1.09 -0.42
N THR A 287 -40.97 2.02 -1.21
CA THR A 287 -41.21 3.40 -0.76
C THR A 287 -42.35 3.50 0.27
N GLN A 288 -43.19 2.47 0.39
CA GLN A 288 -44.26 2.39 1.38
C GLN A 288 -43.78 1.89 2.74
N THR A 289 -42.87 0.90 2.76
CA THR A 289 -42.43 0.24 4.01
C THR A 289 -41.02 0.64 4.45
N GLY A 290 -40.23 1.23 3.55
CA GLY A 290 -38.81 1.51 3.75
C GLY A 290 -37.92 0.26 3.75
N ALA A 291 -38.47 -0.92 3.47
CA ALA A 291 -37.72 -2.17 3.46
C ALA A 291 -36.86 -2.29 2.20
N VAL A 292 -35.62 -2.76 2.36
CA VAL A 292 -34.68 -3.04 1.27
C VAL A 292 -34.40 -4.53 1.19
N THR A 293 -34.62 -5.12 0.02
CA THR A 293 -34.36 -6.53 -0.26
C THR A 293 -33.47 -6.69 -1.50
N ARG A 294 -32.83 -7.84 -1.65
CA ARG A 294 -32.11 -8.18 -2.89
C ARG A 294 -33.12 -8.47 -4.01
N SER A 295 -32.85 -8.00 -5.22
CA SER A 295 -33.71 -8.26 -6.38
C SER A 295 -33.67 -9.75 -6.73
N ALA A 296 -34.85 -10.31 -7.03
CA ALA A 296 -34.94 -11.69 -7.51
C ALA A 296 -34.27 -11.82 -8.88
N GLY A 297 -33.40 -12.83 -9.05
CA GLY A 297 -32.66 -13.02 -10.30
C GLY A 297 -31.61 -11.95 -10.60
N ARG A 298 -31.17 -11.18 -9.60
CA ARG A 298 -30.08 -10.20 -9.76
C ARG A 298 -28.82 -10.86 -10.35
N PRO A 299 -27.99 -10.12 -11.10
CA PRO A 299 -26.67 -10.57 -11.48
C PRO A 299 -25.76 -10.71 -10.24
N ALA A 300 -24.73 -11.54 -10.36
CA ALA A 300 -23.65 -11.60 -9.39
C ALA A 300 -22.70 -10.41 -9.59
N LEU A 301 -22.31 -9.77 -8.48
CA LEU A 301 -21.41 -8.63 -8.48
C LEU A 301 -19.96 -9.11 -8.25
N LEU A 302 -19.19 -9.10 -9.33
CA LEU A 302 -17.76 -9.39 -9.32
C LEU A 302 -16.98 -8.09 -9.16
N ILE A 303 -15.93 -8.09 -8.33
CA ILE A 303 -15.06 -6.91 -8.18
C ILE A 303 -13.59 -7.26 -8.27
N SER A 304 -12.85 -6.49 -9.06
CA SER A 304 -11.40 -6.49 -9.10
C SER A 304 -10.91 -5.07 -8.84
N SER A 305 -10.01 -4.94 -7.87
CA SER A 305 -9.38 -3.66 -7.53
C SER A 305 -7.95 -3.69 -8.08
N THR A 306 -7.51 -2.62 -8.74
CA THR A 306 -6.25 -2.64 -9.50
C THR A 306 -5.52 -1.30 -9.48
N SER A 307 -4.21 -1.37 -9.62
CA SER A 307 -3.33 -0.23 -9.87
C SER A 307 -3.06 -0.03 -11.36
N TRP A 308 -3.64 -0.85 -12.25
CA TRP A 308 -3.43 -0.87 -13.71
C TRP A 308 -1.94 -0.83 -14.09
N THR A 309 -1.15 -1.65 -13.42
CA THR A 309 0.29 -1.81 -13.59
C THR A 309 0.64 -3.18 -14.16
N GLU A 310 1.87 -3.34 -14.65
CA GLU A 310 2.33 -4.54 -15.38
C GLU A 310 2.28 -5.84 -14.56
N ASP A 311 2.27 -5.75 -13.24
CA ASP A 311 2.13 -6.87 -12.29
C ASP A 311 0.69 -7.42 -12.19
N GLU A 312 -0.28 -6.77 -12.84
CA GLU A 312 -1.70 -7.17 -12.86
C GLU A 312 -2.16 -7.41 -14.32
N ASP A 313 -1.94 -8.63 -14.84
CA ASP A 313 -2.39 -8.96 -16.20
C ASP A 313 -3.90 -9.24 -16.27
N PHE A 314 -4.67 -8.22 -16.66
CA PHE A 314 -6.12 -8.32 -16.84
C PHE A 314 -6.57 -9.17 -18.02
N SER A 315 -5.67 -9.55 -18.94
CA SER A 315 -6.03 -10.45 -20.03
C SER A 315 -6.52 -11.80 -19.48
N VAL A 316 -5.98 -12.22 -18.33
CA VAL A 316 -6.39 -13.43 -17.60
C VAL A 316 -7.86 -13.38 -17.18
N LEU A 317 -8.30 -12.27 -16.57
CA LEU A 317 -9.69 -12.09 -16.18
C LEU A 317 -10.61 -11.98 -17.40
N LEU A 318 -10.22 -11.21 -18.42
CA LEU A 318 -11.05 -11.04 -19.63
C LEU A 318 -11.26 -12.37 -20.36
N GLN A 319 -10.23 -13.19 -20.52
CA GLN A 319 -10.34 -14.53 -21.12
C GLN A 319 -11.20 -15.47 -20.26
N ALA A 320 -11.08 -15.39 -18.93
CA ALA A 320 -11.91 -16.19 -18.04
C ALA A 320 -13.40 -15.82 -18.14
N LEU A 321 -13.71 -14.53 -18.33
CA LEU A 321 -15.07 -14.04 -18.57
C LEU A 321 -15.60 -14.47 -19.95
N GLU A 322 -14.76 -14.48 -21.00
CA GLU A 322 -15.15 -15.05 -22.31
C GLU A 322 -15.50 -16.53 -22.21
N GLU A 323 -14.74 -17.30 -21.44
CA GLU A 323 -15.06 -18.72 -21.22
C GLU A 323 -16.31 -18.90 -20.34
N TYR A 324 -16.51 -18.02 -19.36
CA TYR A 324 -17.75 -18.00 -18.57
C TYR A 324 -18.98 -17.75 -19.44
N GLU A 325 -18.92 -16.79 -20.37
CA GLU A 325 -19.99 -16.51 -21.35
C GLU A 325 -20.35 -17.78 -22.14
N LYS A 326 -19.34 -18.52 -22.65
CA LYS A 326 -19.56 -19.78 -23.36
C LYS A 326 -20.22 -20.85 -22.49
N PHE A 327 -19.93 -20.90 -21.19
CA PHE A 327 -20.64 -21.81 -20.29
C PHE A 327 -22.13 -21.46 -20.21
N VAL A 328 -22.48 -20.18 -20.15
CA VAL A 328 -23.88 -19.73 -20.16
C VAL A 328 -24.54 -20.11 -21.49
N GLU A 329 -23.90 -19.84 -22.62
CA GLU A 329 -24.39 -20.18 -23.97
C GLU A 329 -24.56 -21.69 -24.19
N ALA A 330 -23.70 -22.51 -23.56
CA ALA A 330 -23.80 -23.96 -23.57
C ALA A 330 -24.93 -24.51 -22.67
N GLY A 331 -25.71 -23.64 -22.02
CA GLY A 331 -26.89 -24.01 -21.23
C GLY A 331 -26.60 -24.31 -19.75
N HIS A 332 -25.41 -23.98 -19.24
CA HIS A 332 -25.17 -24.06 -17.80
C HIS A 332 -26.02 -23.00 -17.06
N LYS A 333 -26.65 -23.40 -15.95
CA LYS A 333 -27.44 -22.50 -15.10
C LYS A 333 -26.49 -21.61 -14.28
N LEU A 334 -26.13 -20.47 -14.84
CA LEU A 334 -25.21 -19.49 -14.27
C LEU A 334 -25.86 -18.10 -14.28
N PRO A 335 -25.64 -17.26 -13.25
CA PRO A 335 -26.17 -15.90 -13.24
C PRO A 335 -25.47 -14.99 -14.25
N SER A 336 -26.15 -13.96 -14.72
CA SER A 336 -25.48 -12.83 -15.36
C SER A 336 -24.48 -12.17 -14.40
N LEU A 337 -23.43 -11.55 -14.94
CA LEU A 337 -22.40 -10.90 -14.16
C LEU A 337 -22.40 -9.39 -14.36
N VAL A 338 -22.16 -8.67 -13.28
CA VAL A 338 -21.66 -7.30 -13.32
C VAL A 338 -20.25 -7.32 -12.75
N CYS A 339 -19.26 -7.07 -13.60
CA CYS A 339 -17.85 -7.04 -13.22
C CYS A 339 -17.39 -5.58 -13.09
N VAL A 340 -17.04 -5.20 -11.86
CA VAL A 340 -16.46 -3.90 -11.56
C VAL A 340 -14.95 -4.01 -11.51
N ILE A 341 -14.25 -3.23 -12.33
CA ILE A 341 -12.79 -3.12 -12.28
C ILE A 341 -12.42 -1.68 -11.89
N THR A 342 -12.14 -1.47 -10.61
CA THR A 342 -11.84 -0.13 -10.07
C THR A 342 -10.34 0.12 -9.93
N GLY A 343 -9.93 1.39 -10.00
CA GLY A 343 -8.55 1.79 -9.83
C GLY A 343 -8.04 2.81 -10.84
N LYS A 344 -6.77 3.17 -10.66
CA LYS A 344 -6.04 4.13 -11.50
C LYS A 344 -4.65 3.62 -11.81
N GLY A 345 -4.24 3.74 -13.06
CA GLY A 345 -2.86 3.55 -13.47
C GLY A 345 -2.65 3.55 -14.97
N PRO A 346 -1.41 3.34 -15.41
CA PRO A 346 -0.98 3.58 -16.77
C PRO A 346 -1.68 2.68 -17.81
N GLN A 347 -2.02 1.44 -17.46
CA GLN A 347 -2.62 0.49 -18.41
C GLN A 347 -4.16 0.56 -18.50
N LYS A 348 -4.82 1.45 -17.75
CA LYS A 348 -6.29 1.52 -17.71
C LYS A 348 -6.91 1.72 -19.09
N GLU A 349 -6.40 2.66 -19.88
CA GLU A 349 -6.96 2.96 -21.21
C GLU A 349 -6.69 1.82 -22.21
N TYR A 350 -5.58 1.11 -22.06
CA TYR A 350 -5.28 -0.07 -22.88
C TYR A 350 -6.33 -1.17 -22.65
N TYR A 351 -6.56 -1.55 -21.39
CA TYR A 351 -7.54 -2.58 -21.06
C TYR A 351 -8.98 -2.13 -21.30
N LYS A 352 -9.29 -0.84 -21.16
CA LYS A 352 -10.61 -0.30 -21.51
C LYS A 352 -10.93 -0.54 -22.99
N LYS A 353 -9.98 -0.27 -23.89
CA LYS A 353 -10.16 -0.58 -25.32
C LYS A 353 -10.36 -2.08 -25.59
N LEU A 354 -9.66 -2.94 -24.84
CA LEU A 354 -9.87 -4.38 -24.94
C LEU A 354 -11.26 -4.78 -24.46
N ILE A 355 -11.72 -4.25 -23.33
CA ILE A 355 -13.07 -4.47 -22.79
C ILE A 355 -14.13 -4.03 -23.80
N ASP A 356 -13.98 -2.83 -24.38
CA ASP A 356 -14.92 -2.29 -25.37
C ASP A 356 -14.96 -3.11 -26.67
N SER A 357 -13.91 -3.90 -26.94
CA SER A 357 -13.87 -4.81 -28.10
C SER A 357 -14.50 -6.19 -27.85
N LYS A 358 -14.90 -6.49 -26.60
CA LYS A 358 -15.54 -7.76 -26.26
C LYS A 358 -17.06 -7.66 -26.46
N GLU A 359 -17.64 -8.72 -27.01
CA GLU A 359 -19.08 -8.88 -27.13
C GLU A 359 -19.57 -9.82 -26.02
N PHE A 360 -20.21 -9.26 -24.99
CA PHE A 360 -20.81 -10.00 -23.90
C PHE A 360 -22.32 -9.79 -23.88
N HIS A 361 -23.09 -10.87 -23.77
CA HIS A 361 -24.55 -10.84 -23.63
C HIS A 361 -24.97 -10.98 -22.15
N HIS A 362 -24.26 -11.83 -21.40
CA HIS A 362 -24.57 -12.14 -20.00
C HIS A 362 -23.66 -11.41 -18.99
N ILE A 363 -22.59 -10.76 -19.47
CA ILE A 363 -21.60 -10.08 -18.64
C ILE A 363 -21.61 -8.58 -18.96
N LYS A 364 -21.66 -7.75 -17.93
CA LYS A 364 -21.50 -6.29 -18.05
C LYS A 364 -20.28 -5.85 -17.27
N ILE A 365 -19.34 -5.18 -17.92
CA ILE A 365 -18.11 -4.68 -17.29
C ILE A 365 -18.20 -3.16 -17.12
N CYS A 366 -17.77 -2.63 -15.99
CA CYS A 366 -17.56 -1.19 -15.81
C CYS A 366 -16.31 -0.87 -15.00
N THR A 367 -15.74 0.31 -15.25
CA THR A 367 -14.46 0.75 -14.66
C THR A 367 -14.61 2.06 -13.85
N PRO A 368 -15.44 2.05 -12.79
CA PRO A 368 -15.84 3.26 -12.09
C PRO A 368 -14.65 3.94 -11.40
N TRP A 369 -14.75 5.27 -11.28
CA TRP A 369 -14.03 5.99 -10.26
C TRP A 369 -14.85 5.93 -8.98
N LEU A 370 -14.23 5.56 -7.87
CA LEU A 370 -14.88 5.49 -6.57
C LEU A 370 -14.22 6.51 -5.65
N GLU A 371 -15.04 7.25 -4.91
CA GLU A 371 -14.55 8.01 -3.77
C GLU A 371 -14.03 7.06 -2.68
N ALA A 372 -13.15 7.56 -1.82
CA ALA A 372 -12.47 6.74 -0.81
C ALA A 372 -13.47 6.04 0.13
N GLU A 373 -14.59 6.70 0.43
CA GLU A 373 -15.64 6.22 1.31
C GLU A 373 -16.56 5.18 0.63
N ASP A 374 -16.71 5.27 -0.69
CA ASP A 374 -17.56 4.35 -1.47
C ASP A 374 -16.86 3.01 -1.74
N TYR A 375 -15.53 2.98 -1.74
CA TYR A 375 -14.75 1.76 -2.00
C TYR A 375 -15.03 0.63 -0.99
N PRO A 376 -14.93 0.85 0.34
CA PRO A 376 -15.30 -0.16 1.33
C PRO A 376 -16.76 -0.61 1.21
N VAL A 377 -17.67 0.33 0.94
CA VAL A 377 -19.11 0.05 0.77
C VAL A 377 -19.33 -0.88 -0.41
N LEU A 378 -18.66 -0.65 -1.54
CA LEU A 378 -18.75 -1.51 -2.72
C LEU A 378 -18.15 -2.89 -2.47
N LEU A 379 -16.96 -2.98 -1.84
CA LEU A 379 -16.37 -4.27 -1.47
C LEU A 379 -17.30 -5.09 -0.57
N GLY A 380 -17.90 -4.46 0.45
CA GLY A 380 -18.87 -5.10 1.33
C GLY A 380 -20.23 -5.41 0.70
N SER A 381 -20.47 -4.95 -0.53
CA SER A 381 -21.67 -5.24 -1.32
C SER A 381 -21.45 -6.32 -2.38
N ALA A 382 -20.19 -6.62 -2.74
CA ALA A 382 -19.85 -7.56 -3.79
C ALA A 382 -20.04 -9.03 -3.36
N ASP A 383 -20.17 -9.91 -4.35
CA ASP A 383 -20.38 -11.34 -4.15
C ASP A 383 -19.06 -12.11 -4.15
N LEU A 384 -18.14 -11.78 -5.07
CA LEU A 384 -16.83 -12.40 -5.23
C LEU A 384 -15.78 -11.37 -5.70
N GLY A 385 -14.63 -11.36 -5.04
CA GLY A 385 -13.46 -10.59 -5.44
C GLY A 385 -12.55 -11.38 -6.39
N VAL A 386 -11.88 -10.69 -7.32
CA VAL A 386 -10.80 -11.26 -8.14
C VAL A 386 -9.54 -10.44 -7.94
N CYS A 387 -8.44 -11.09 -7.55
CA CYS A 387 -7.14 -10.46 -7.37
C CYS A 387 -6.11 -11.02 -8.36
N LEU A 388 -5.63 -10.15 -9.25
CA LEU A 388 -4.61 -10.46 -10.25
C LEU A 388 -3.21 -9.99 -9.85
N HIS A 389 -3.08 -9.31 -8.71
CA HIS A 389 -1.79 -8.78 -8.26
C HIS A 389 -0.83 -9.91 -7.91
N LYS A 390 0.38 -9.84 -8.48
CA LYS A 390 1.52 -10.66 -8.12
C LYS A 390 2.59 -9.81 -7.47
N SER A 391 3.09 -10.30 -6.34
CA SER A 391 4.28 -9.78 -5.69
C SER A 391 5.49 -9.79 -6.65
N SER A 392 6.19 -8.65 -6.80
CA SER A 392 7.43 -8.58 -7.57
C SER A 392 8.56 -9.42 -6.98
N SER A 393 8.56 -9.63 -5.65
CA SER A 393 9.52 -10.49 -4.95
C SER A 393 9.01 -11.92 -4.74
N GLY A 394 7.71 -12.16 -4.91
CA GLY A 394 7.00 -13.35 -4.44
C GLY A 394 6.72 -13.37 -2.93
N LEU A 395 7.10 -12.32 -2.19
CA LEU A 395 7.19 -12.31 -0.71
C LEU A 395 6.26 -11.30 -0.01
N ASP A 396 5.54 -10.45 -0.74
CA ASP A 396 4.52 -9.55 -0.17
C ASP A 396 3.09 -9.97 -0.53
N LEU A 397 2.14 -9.58 0.32
CA LEU A 397 0.74 -9.98 0.19
C LEU A 397 -0.10 -8.84 -0.41
N PRO A 398 -1.11 -9.16 -1.24
CA PRO A 398 -1.97 -8.15 -1.83
C PRO A 398 -2.86 -7.52 -0.75
N MET A 399 -2.59 -6.26 -0.40
CA MET A 399 -3.42 -5.49 0.54
C MET A 399 -4.89 -5.43 0.09
N LYS A 400 -5.15 -5.43 -1.22
CA LYS A 400 -6.51 -5.46 -1.77
C LYS A 400 -7.31 -6.69 -1.31
N VAL A 401 -6.67 -7.86 -1.18
CA VAL A 401 -7.32 -9.06 -0.64
C VAL A 401 -7.56 -8.92 0.86
N VAL A 402 -6.66 -8.27 1.59
CA VAL A 402 -6.85 -7.94 3.01
C VAL A 402 -8.11 -7.09 3.19
N ASP A 403 -8.31 -6.07 2.36
CA ASP A 403 -9.51 -5.22 2.38
C ASP A 403 -10.79 -6.03 2.05
N MET A 404 -10.75 -6.85 0.98
CA MET A 404 -11.87 -7.72 0.60
C MET A 404 -12.25 -8.67 1.74
N PHE A 405 -11.27 -9.29 2.38
CA PHE A 405 -11.49 -10.15 3.53
C PHE A 405 -12.03 -9.42 4.77
N GLY A 406 -11.63 -8.18 4.99
CA GLY A 406 -12.24 -7.31 6.00
C GLY A 406 -13.74 -7.12 5.77
N CYS A 407 -14.17 -7.09 4.51
CA CYS A 407 -15.56 -7.05 4.08
C CYS A 407 -16.26 -8.43 4.02
N CYS A 408 -15.61 -9.49 4.52
CA CYS A 408 -16.05 -10.89 4.37
C CYS A 408 -16.34 -11.27 2.91
N LEU A 409 -15.62 -10.69 1.95
CA LEU A 409 -15.75 -10.98 0.53
C LEU A 409 -14.79 -12.13 0.17
N PRO A 410 -15.29 -13.31 -0.22
CA PRO A 410 -14.44 -14.37 -0.75
C PRO A 410 -13.72 -13.92 -2.01
N VAL A 411 -12.55 -14.49 -2.30
CA VAL A 411 -11.73 -14.09 -3.45
C VAL A 411 -11.30 -15.29 -4.30
N CYS A 412 -11.16 -15.07 -5.60
CA CYS A 412 -10.24 -15.83 -6.45
C CYS A 412 -8.95 -15.01 -6.60
N ALA A 413 -7.79 -15.57 -6.26
CA ALA A 413 -6.52 -14.86 -6.32
C ALA A 413 -5.46 -15.60 -7.14
N ILE A 414 -4.70 -14.88 -7.96
CA ILE A 414 -3.69 -15.48 -8.83
C ILE A 414 -2.49 -15.97 -8.01
N HIS A 415 -2.05 -17.20 -8.27
CA HIS A 415 -1.01 -17.87 -7.51
C HIS A 415 0.35 -17.16 -7.60
N PHE A 416 0.98 -16.97 -6.44
CA PHE A 416 2.42 -16.70 -6.29
C PHE A 416 2.90 -17.21 -4.91
N GLN A 417 4.23 -17.22 -4.70
CA GLN A 417 4.91 -17.99 -3.64
C GLN A 417 4.30 -17.85 -2.23
N CYS A 418 4.13 -16.64 -1.69
CA CYS A 418 3.63 -16.45 -0.32
C CYS A 418 2.12 -16.24 -0.18
N LEU A 419 1.35 -16.26 -1.29
CA LEU A 419 -0.10 -15.96 -1.27
C LEU A 419 -0.88 -16.83 -0.28
N HIS A 420 -0.47 -18.09 -0.12
CA HIS A 420 -1.09 -19.07 0.78
C HIS A 420 -1.07 -18.64 2.25
N GLU A 421 -0.27 -17.65 2.64
CA GLU A 421 -0.32 -17.06 3.99
C GLU A 421 -1.62 -16.26 4.22
N LEU A 422 -2.19 -15.67 3.17
CA LEU A 422 -3.43 -14.90 3.20
C LEU A 422 -4.63 -15.71 2.69
N VAL A 423 -4.56 -16.19 1.45
CA VAL A 423 -5.65 -16.95 0.81
C VAL A 423 -5.47 -18.42 1.10
N LYS A 424 -6.41 -19.00 1.83
CA LYS A 424 -6.49 -20.43 2.13
C LYS A 424 -7.42 -21.07 1.10
N HIS A 425 -6.81 -21.72 0.11
CA HIS A 425 -7.54 -22.40 -0.96
C HIS A 425 -8.58 -23.34 -0.37
N GLU A 426 -9.81 -23.30 -0.90
CA GLU A 426 -10.95 -24.12 -0.44
C GLU A 426 -11.49 -23.76 0.97
N GLU A 427 -11.01 -22.68 1.58
CA GLU A 427 -11.47 -22.24 2.91
C GLU A 427 -12.06 -20.83 2.87
N ASN A 428 -11.28 -19.83 2.40
CA ASN A 428 -11.72 -18.43 2.34
C ASN A 428 -11.74 -17.87 0.91
N GLY A 429 -11.36 -18.68 -0.07
CA GLY A 429 -11.26 -18.32 -1.47
C GLY A 429 -10.64 -19.43 -2.30
N LEU A 430 -10.42 -19.14 -3.58
CA LEU A 430 -9.73 -20.03 -4.51
C LEU A 430 -8.46 -19.37 -5.04
N ILE A 431 -7.52 -20.21 -5.47
CA ILE A 431 -6.24 -19.79 -6.01
C ILE A 431 -6.19 -20.35 -7.42
N PHE A 432 -5.87 -19.51 -8.40
CA PHE A 432 -5.77 -19.91 -9.81
C PHE A 432 -4.42 -19.53 -10.39
N LYS A 433 -3.99 -20.21 -11.45
CA LYS A 433 -2.73 -19.94 -12.15
C LYS A 433 -2.92 -19.22 -13.48
N ASP A 434 -4.07 -19.44 -14.11
CA ASP A 434 -4.38 -18.94 -15.45
C ASP A 434 -5.89 -18.68 -15.64
N SER A 435 -6.26 -18.24 -16.85
CA SER A 435 -7.64 -17.88 -17.20
C SER A 435 -8.57 -19.08 -17.22
N LYS A 436 -8.06 -20.28 -17.51
CA LYS A 436 -8.84 -21.52 -17.54
C LYS A 436 -9.19 -21.98 -16.13
N GLU A 437 -8.24 -21.98 -15.21
CA GLU A 437 -8.52 -22.26 -13.81
C GLU A 437 -9.50 -21.22 -13.24
N LEU A 438 -9.33 -19.93 -13.56
CA LEU A 438 -10.24 -18.89 -13.10
C LEU A 438 -11.68 -19.10 -13.64
N SER A 439 -11.86 -19.43 -14.92
CA SER A 439 -13.21 -19.62 -15.49
C SER A 439 -13.95 -20.80 -14.85
N GLU A 440 -13.27 -21.92 -14.64
CA GLU A 440 -13.83 -23.09 -13.93
C GLU A 440 -14.18 -22.75 -12.48
N GLN A 441 -13.34 -21.94 -11.81
CA GLN A 441 -13.62 -21.47 -10.45
C GLN A 441 -14.83 -20.53 -10.40
N LEU A 442 -14.97 -19.62 -11.36
CA LEU A 442 -16.16 -18.75 -11.48
C LEU A 442 -17.43 -19.59 -11.69
N LYS A 443 -17.37 -20.59 -12.58
CA LYS A 443 -18.46 -21.54 -12.81
C LYS A 443 -18.83 -22.28 -11.52
N LEU A 444 -17.84 -22.85 -10.83
CA LEU A 444 -18.04 -23.60 -9.59
C LEU A 444 -18.67 -22.74 -8.49
N LEU A 445 -18.14 -21.54 -8.27
CA LEU A 445 -18.61 -20.66 -7.19
C LEU A 445 -20.01 -20.10 -7.45
N LEU A 446 -20.39 -19.91 -8.70
CA LEU A 446 -21.64 -19.26 -9.10
C LEU A 446 -22.74 -20.23 -9.53
N SER A 447 -22.48 -21.54 -9.57
CA SER A 447 -23.48 -22.56 -9.96
C SER A 447 -24.70 -22.60 -9.04
N ASP A 448 -24.52 -22.33 -7.74
CA ASP A 448 -25.60 -22.33 -6.74
C ASP A 448 -26.11 -20.91 -6.43
N PHE A 449 -25.58 -19.88 -7.08
CA PHE A 449 -25.93 -18.49 -6.79
C PHE A 449 -27.43 -18.23 -7.06
N PRO A 450 -28.15 -17.47 -6.20
CA PRO A 450 -27.69 -16.70 -5.03
C PRO A 450 -27.78 -17.45 -3.68
N SER A 451 -27.79 -18.78 -3.67
CA SER A 451 -27.89 -19.56 -2.43
C SER A 451 -26.68 -19.37 -1.52
N ASP A 452 -26.93 -19.12 -0.24
CA ASP A 452 -25.91 -19.07 0.81
C ASP A 452 -25.38 -20.46 1.19
N GLN A 453 -25.97 -21.54 0.66
CA GLN A 453 -25.54 -22.93 0.92
C GLN A 453 -24.44 -23.41 -0.05
N GLY A 454 -24.22 -22.67 -1.14
CA GLY A 454 -23.15 -22.97 -2.10
C GLY A 454 -21.76 -22.66 -1.54
N LYS A 455 -20.74 -23.02 -2.31
CA LYS A 455 -19.33 -22.83 -1.93
C LYS A 455 -18.97 -21.38 -1.62
N LEU A 456 -19.54 -20.44 -2.36
CA LEU A 456 -19.35 -19.00 -2.12
C LEU A 456 -19.89 -18.57 -0.75
N GLY A 457 -21.05 -19.08 -0.34
CA GLY A 457 -21.65 -18.81 0.97
C GLY A 457 -20.84 -19.42 2.11
N ILE A 458 -20.29 -20.63 1.91
CA ILE A 458 -19.39 -21.28 2.86
C ILE A 458 -18.13 -20.45 3.10
N PHE A 459 -17.47 -19.97 2.04
CA PHE A 459 -16.26 -19.13 2.20
C PHE A 459 -16.55 -17.82 2.92
N ARG A 460 -17.69 -17.19 2.61
CA ARG A 460 -18.14 -15.98 3.31
C ARG A 460 -18.39 -16.25 4.80
N LYS A 461 -19.01 -17.38 5.12
CA LYS A 461 -19.20 -17.83 6.51
C LYS A 461 -17.87 -18.05 7.22
N ASN A 462 -16.92 -18.74 6.60
CA ASN A 462 -15.59 -18.97 7.15
C ASN A 462 -14.87 -17.65 7.44
N LEU A 463 -14.97 -16.66 6.53
CA LEU A 463 -14.41 -15.33 6.75
C LEU A 463 -15.02 -14.64 7.99
N ARG A 464 -16.35 -14.70 8.17
CA ARG A 464 -17.03 -14.17 9.36
C ARG A 464 -16.58 -14.87 10.65
N GLU A 465 -16.49 -16.19 10.62
CA GLU A 465 -16.13 -17.01 11.79
C GLU A 465 -14.65 -16.94 12.15
N SER A 466 -13.77 -16.69 11.16
CA SER A 466 -12.32 -16.57 11.39
C SER A 466 -11.93 -15.44 12.35
N GLY A 467 -12.83 -14.50 12.64
CA GLY A 467 -12.64 -13.47 13.66
C GLY A 467 -11.37 -12.65 13.43
N GLN A 468 -11.09 -12.28 12.18
CA GLN A 468 -9.82 -11.70 11.74
C GLN A 468 -9.25 -10.67 12.75
N GLN A 469 -8.05 -10.94 13.25
CA GLN A 469 -7.34 -10.02 14.13
C GLN A 469 -7.17 -8.67 13.41
N ARG A 470 -7.60 -7.58 14.04
CA ARG A 470 -7.46 -6.23 13.50
C ARG A 470 -6.03 -5.71 13.67
N TRP A 471 -5.70 -4.65 12.92
CA TRP A 471 -4.39 -4.01 12.94
C TRP A 471 -3.88 -3.76 14.36
N ASP A 472 -4.66 -3.06 15.18
CA ASP A 472 -4.24 -2.65 16.53
C ASP A 472 -3.78 -3.82 17.39
N LYS A 473 -4.61 -4.87 17.50
CA LYS A 473 -4.26 -6.07 18.28
C LYS A 473 -3.03 -6.80 17.73
N ASN A 474 -2.86 -6.81 16.41
CA ASN A 474 -1.71 -7.42 15.76
C ASN A 474 -0.44 -6.59 15.98
N TRP A 475 -0.57 -5.26 15.97
CA TRP A 475 0.51 -4.32 16.21
C TRP A 475 0.99 -4.37 17.66
N ASP A 476 0.07 -4.34 18.63
CA ASP A 476 0.38 -4.42 20.07
C ASP A 476 1.14 -5.70 20.42
N HIS A 477 0.82 -6.80 19.74
CA HIS A 477 1.47 -8.09 19.98
C HIS A 477 2.89 -8.16 19.39
N ASN A 478 3.14 -7.55 18.22
CA ASN A 478 4.37 -7.76 17.46
C ASN A 478 5.35 -6.58 17.49
N VAL A 479 4.85 -5.35 17.59
CA VAL A 479 5.65 -4.12 17.47
C VAL A 479 5.91 -3.48 18.82
N LEU A 480 4.88 -3.39 19.67
CA LEU A 480 5.01 -2.75 20.98
C LEU A 480 6.14 -3.33 21.85
N PRO A 481 6.39 -4.66 21.90
CA PRO A 481 7.51 -5.22 22.64
C PRO A 481 8.87 -4.71 22.16
N LEU A 482 9.04 -4.51 20.85
CA LEU A 482 10.30 -4.02 20.26
C LEU A 482 10.64 -2.59 20.69
N ILE A 483 9.63 -1.81 21.09
CA ILE A 483 9.75 -0.41 21.47
C ILE A 483 9.78 -0.26 23.00
N LYS A 484 9.15 -1.17 23.75
CA LYS A 484 9.10 -1.09 25.23
C LYS A 484 10.30 -1.72 25.94
N GLU A 485 10.92 -2.77 25.40
CA GLU A 485 11.99 -3.53 26.08
C GLU A 485 13.25 -2.71 26.46
N HIS A 486 13.36 -1.45 26.03
CA HIS A 486 14.53 -0.60 26.28
C HIS A 486 14.23 0.61 27.20
N CYS A 487 13.01 0.72 27.74
CA CYS A 487 12.64 1.77 28.69
C CYS A 487 12.73 1.34 30.17
N ASP A 488 12.95 0.05 30.44
CA ASP A 488 13.23 -0.52 31.77
C ASP A 488 14.72 -0.90 31.87
#